data_AF-U7UEH5-F1
#
_entry.id   AF-U7UEH5-F1
#
_cell.length_a   1.000
_cell.length_b   1.000
_cell.length_c   1.000
_cell.angle_alpha   90.00
_cell.angle_beta   90.00
_cell.angle_gamma   90.00
#
_symmetry.space_group_name_H-M   'P 1'
#
loop_
_entity.id
_entity.type
_entity.pdbx_description
1 polymer ?
#
loop_
_entity_poly.entity_id
_entity_poly.type
_entity_poly.pdbx_seq_one_letter_code
_entity_poly.pdbx_strand_id
1 'polypeptide(L)'
;MKIKKILCICLAFIILSFPVNLFAKEEIQVILEQPAKLSAKAGEDLYYYIDVNLPENYETIYKSFVVTVLTDKNLSVEDISLRGAQREKGKIDLKTSSVKNNTQYLTTLSVNDLGYLKGVKNLKVGIKTRVKSNVSNVENFKNSIIVTSVNNDGKENTDQKNFQSQTKVEDGSIKVETIYTDSDFVVGTTNPMAKIDISTKEKIGQGFSDKDGNFKINIPRQGENTSINILATWNENKVEKKANAKALVVVREKSLDKDLLLSEENEKNKKDPQDVNMKKNKNLGDLENLQILVNAGKNLNPQDASRENFAKIKALVATGEYLLVKTDKNPEEINKISNDLLETIKFFRKPYMNGVSKNEFKGYAPMTRAQAAAVFALLSNKTMPSGDYSDFKDVSQEMWYADAVAYVEKNGIMAGYKDSTFKPNKKLTRAEFAQIVMNFKKLNQISDKTFSDVKEDHWAYNAINSVAKWGFMSGRSDKKFAPDQGIKREEVASVINRMEGRRPDRAFIDKFSENPFKDVKKSNWAYYEILEATGK
;
A
#
# COMPACT_ATOMS: atom_id res chain seq x y z
N MET A 1 42.93 -45.83 5.52
CA MET A 1 42.32 -46.80 6.47
C MET A 1 41.06 -46.19 7.08
N LYS A 2 40.13 -47.00 7.60
CA LYS A 2 38.94 -46.55 8.38
C LYS A 2 39.42 -46.03 9.78
N ILE A 3 38.71 -45.30 10.68
CA ILE A 3 37.31 -44.84 10.79
C ILE A 3 37.11 -43.83 11.99
N LYS A 4 36.12 -42.90 11.95
CA LYS A 4 35.42 -42.21 13.11
C LYS A 4 36.27 -41.29 14.05
N LYS A 5 35.74 -40.37 14.90
CA LYS A 5 34.38 -39.77 15.12
C LYS A 5 34.44 -38.40 15.87
N ILE A 6 33.52 -37.48 15.53
CA ILE A 6 32.66 -36.63 16.41
C ILE A 6 33.19 -36.10 17.76
N LEU A 7 33.20 -34.76 17.94
CA LEU A 7 32.23 -34.03 18.82
C LEU A 7 32.16 -32.53 18.48
N CYS A 8 31.04 -31.87 18.78
CA CYS A 8 30.80 -30.42 18.60
C CYS A 8 30.79 -29.70 19.96
N ILE A 9 30.93 -28.36 19.96
CA ILE A 9 30.07 -27.41 20.71
C ILE A 9 30.43 -25.95 20.35
N CYS A 10 29.39 -25.16 20.02
CA CYS A 10 29.15 -23.70 20.14
C CYS A 10 30.27 -22.63 20.00
N LEU A 11 29.99 -21.34 19.76
CA LEU A 11 28.90 -20.59 19.08
C LEU A 11 29.21 -19.07 19.28
N ALA A 12 29.33 -18.24 18.23
CA ALA A 12 29.02 -16.79 18.33
C ALA A 12 29.03 -16.01 16.99
N PHE A 13 27.91 -15.30 16.78
CA PHE A 13 27.62 -14.07 16.03
C PHE A 13 28.78 -13.19 15.50
N ILE A 14 28.79 -12.53 14.31
CA ILE A 14 27.79 -11.99 13.33
C ILE A 14 27.90 -10.44 13.20
N ILE A 15 28.52 -10.00 12.08
CA ILE A 15 28.08 -8.97 11.08
C ILE A 15 27.85 -7.47 11.45
N LEU A 16 28.61 -6.60 10.74
CA LEU A 16 28.37 -5.24 10.15
C LEU A 16 27.24 -4.24 10.61
N SER A 17 27.52 -2.92 10.37
CA SER A 17 26.60 -1.82 9.89
C SER A 17 25.57 -1.10 10.83
N PHE A 18 24.80 -0.04 10.39
CA PHE A 18 25.01 1.43 10.76
C PHE A 18 23.82 2.43 10.13
N PRO A 19 23.03 3.45 10.72
CA PRO A 19 22.08 4.53 10.08
C PRO A 19 21.55 6.04 10.65
N VAL A 20 20.89 7.10 9.92
CA VAL A 20 20.24 8.56 10.16
C VAL A 20 19.33 9.46 9.02
N ASN A 21 18.65 10.74 9.10
CA ASN A 21 17.42 11.43 8.29
C ASN A 21 17.10 13.07 8.00
N LEU A 22 15.93 13.63 7.37
CA LEU A 22 15.32 15.12 7.33
C LEU A 22 13.86 15.64 6.65
N PHE A 23 13.38 16.97 6.63
CA PHE A 23 12.02 17.74 6.31
C PHE A 23 11.78 18.53 4.92
N ALA A 24 10.52 18.84 4.42
CA ALA A 24 10.09 20.01 3.50
C ALA A 24 8.56 20.49 3.50
N LYS A 25 8.12 21.44 2.60
CA LYS A 25 6.75 22.08 2.53
C LYS A 25 6.36 22.70 3.90
N GLU A 26 5.07 22.91 4.19
CA GLU A 26 4.57 22.39 5.47
C GLU A 26 3.91 21.03 5.18
N GLU A 27 4.76 20.04 4.83
CA GLU A 27 4.40 18.64 5.04
C GLU A 27 4.21 18.42 6.54
N ILE A 28 4.04 17.16 6.93
CA ILE A 28 4.91 16.68 7.99
C ILE A 28 6.39 17.03 7.66
N GLN A 29 6.88 18.13 8.24
CA GLN A 29 8.36 18.54 8.31
C GLN A 29 8.83 17.25 9.08
N VAL A 30 10.00 16.74 8.72
CA VAL A 30 10.70 15.71 9.48
C VAL A 30 12.11 16.20 9.79
N ILE A 31 12.23 17.34 10.50
CA ILE A 31 13.53 17.93 10.82
C ILE A 31 14.18 16.88 11.69
N LEU A 32 15.31 16.35 11.23
CA LEU A 32 16.13 15.52 12.07
C LEU A 32 17.20 16.41 12.68
N GLU A 33 17.04 16.67 13.97
CA GLU A 33 18.07 17.25 14.80
C GLU A 33 19.16 16.18 15.04
N GLN A 34 20.40 16.51 14.67
CA GLN A 34 21.58 15.70 15.00
C GLN A 34 22.22 16.21 16.31
N PRO A 35 22.76 15.33 17.17
CA PRO A 35 23.48 15.75 18.37
C PRO A 35 24.75 16.52 17.99
N ALA A 36 24.96 17.68 18.61
CA ALA A 36 26.05 18.60 18.30
C ALA A 36 27.41 18.13 18.86
N LYS A 37 27.98 17.08 18.25
CA LYS A 37 29.32 16.54 18.56
C LYS A 37 30.12 16.38 17.27
N LEU A 38 31.33 16.94 17.20
CA LEU A 38 32.23 16.84 16.03
C LEU A 38 32.68 15.39 15.74
N SER A 39 32.70 14.54 16.76
CA SER A 39 32.89 13.10 16.65
C SER A 39 32.24 12.44 17.87
N ALA A 40 31.91 11.16 17.75
CA ALA A 40 31.37 10.35 18.83
C ALA A 40 32.06 8.98 18.87
N LYS A 41 32.20 8.43 20.08
CA LYS A 41 33.02 7.24 20.38
C LYS A 41 32.19 5.96 20.34
N ALA A 42 32.86 4.84 20.10
CA ALA A 42 32.31 3.49 20.26
C ALA A 42 31.55 3.34 21.60
N GLY A 43 30.28 2.90 21.54
CA GLY A 43 29.40 2.71 22.69
C GLY A 43 28.72 3.97 23.23
N GLU A 44 29.01 5.16 22.67
CA GLU A 44 28.45 6.43 23.12
C GLU A 44 26.98 6.58 22.68
N ASP A 45 26.12 6.95 23.63
CA ASP A 45 24.71 7.24 23.37
C ASP A 45 24.56 8.58 22.65
N LEU A 46 23.89 8.54 21.51
CA LEU A 46 23.53 9.71 20.71
C LEU A 46 22.01 9.83 20.66
N TYR A 47 21.51 11.06 20.58
CA TYR A 47 20.07 11.33 20.67
C TYR A 47 19.65 12.16 19.48
N TYR A 48 18.81 11.55 18.65
CA TYR A 48 18.29 12.12 17.42
C TYR A 48 16.82 12.42 17.62
N TYR A 49 16.38 13.56 17.12
CA TYR A 49 14.98 13.95 17.20
C TYR A 49 14.46 14.22 15.81
N ILE A 50 13.44 13.45 15.46
CA ILE A 50 12.59 13.76 14.33
C ILE A 50 11.47 14.63 14.87
N ASP A 51 11.54 15.91 14.55
CA ASP A 51 10.43 16.82 14.74
C ASP A 51 9.52 16.67 13.55
N VAL A 52 8.54 15.77 13.71
CA VAL A 52 7.26 15.83 13.00
C VAL A 52 6.49 17.02 13.55
N ASN A 53 6.96 18.23 13.22
CA ASN A 53 6.07 19.37 13.26
C ASN A 53 5.05 19.11 12.17
N LEU A 54 3.80 19.12 12.58
CA LEU A 54 2.67 19.06 11.70
C LEU A 54 2.21 20.52 11.55
N PRO A 55 1.75 20.94 10.37
CA PRO A 55 1.18 22.27 10.22
C PRO A 55 0.06 22.48 11.24
N GLU A 56 -0.27 23.73 11.53
CA GLU A 56 -1.31 24.16 12.48
C GLU A 56 -2.68 23.47 12.27
N ASN A 57 -2.89 22.83 11.11
CA ASN A 57 -4.09 22.18 10.61
C ASN A 57 -3.79 20.81 9.91
N TYR A 58 -3.24 19.82 10.62
CA TYR A 58 -2.81 18.54 10.00
C TYR A 58 -3.81 17.37 10.05
N GLU A 59 -4.73 17.27 11.03
CA GLU A 59 -5.77 16.21 11.11
C GLU A 59 -6.64 16.21 9.84
N THR A 60 -6.71 17.40 9.27
CA THR A 60 -7.30 17.83 8.01
C THR A 60 -6.45 17.52 6.76
N ILE A 61 -5.34 16.78 6.83
CA ILE A 61 -4.43 16.52 5.69
C ILE A 61 -4.18 15.02 5.39
N TYR A 62 -3.79 14.20 6.38
CA TYR A 62 -3.33 12.82 6.14
C TYR A 62 -4.37 11.75 6.61
N LYS A 63 -4.29 10.43 6.26
CA LYS A 63 -5.13 9.37 6.92
C LYS A 63 -4.27 8.75 7.95
N SER A 64 -3.34 7.95 7.45
CA SER A 64 -1.96 7.92 7.85
C SER A 64 -1.23 9.05 7.17
N PHE A 65 -0.18 9.50 7.82
CA PHE A 65 1.08 9.53 7.11
C PHE A 65 1.90 8.29 7.45
N VAL A 66 3.02 8.10 6.77
CA VAL A 66 3.96 6.98 6.90
C VAL A 66 5.33 7.64 6.80
N VAL A 67 5.61 8.60 7.68
CA VAL A 67 6.90 9.29 7.69
C VAL A 67 7.95 8.23 7.93
N THR A 68 8.75 7.95 6.90
CA THR A 68 9.56 6.75 6.84
C THR A 68 11.02 7.12 6.70
N VAL A 69 11.73 6.85 7.77
CA VAL A 69 13.01 7.45 8.08
C VAL A 69 14.09 6.53 7.53
N LEU A 70 14.64 6.78 6.33
CA LEU A 70 15.79 6.03 5.81
C LEU A 70 17.09 6.51 6.44
N THR A 71 17.10 6.27 7.75
CA THR A 71 18.22 6.10 8.63
C THR A 71 19.40 5.51 7.80
N ASP A 72 20.33 6.36 7.27
CA ASP A 72 21.73 6.26 6.71
C ASP A 72 22.35 4.87 6.58
N LYS A 73 23.58 4.80 6.10
CA LYS A 73 24.48 3.74 6.49
C LYS A 73 25.28 3.88 7.82
N ASN A 74 25.17 4.81 8.84
CA ASN A 74 26.08 4.74 10.04
C ASN A 74 25.90 4.98 11.64
N LEU A 75 24.83 4.56 12.38
CA LEU A 75 24.66 4.40 13.88
C LEU A 75 23.99 3.05 14.40
N SER A 76 23.10 3.08 15.42
CA SER A 76 22.07 2.07 15.79
C SER A 76 20.75 2.76 16.15
N VAL A 77 19.63 2.05 16.32
CA VAL A 77 18.41 2.60 16.96
C VAL A 77 18.10 1.79 18.21
N GLU A 78 18.20 2.41 19.38
CA GLU A 78 18.07 1.77 20.70
C GLU A 78 16.68 1.96 21.33
N ASP A 79 16.00 3.08 21.08
CA ASP A 79 14.63 3.38 21.57
C ASP A 79 13.91 4.38 20.64
N ILE A 80 12.57 4.27 20.55
CA ILE A 80 11.69 5.20 19.82
C ILE A 80 10.52 5.70 20.68
N SER A 81 10.65 6.92 21.17
CA SER A 81 9.57 7.62 21.89
C SER A 81 8.72 8.44 20.92
N LEU A 82 7.39 8.45 21.12
CA LEU A 82 6.49 9.42 20.49
C LEU A 82 6.07 10.41 21.58
N ARG A 83 6.41 11.69 21.43
CA ARG A 83 5.90 12.77 22.27
C ARG A 83 4.87 13.58 21.50
N GLY A 84 3.96 14.23 22.21
CA GLY A 84 2.80 14.90 21.65
C GLY A 84 1.52 14.07 21.83
N ALA A 85 1.38 12.94 21.14
CA ALA A 85 0.13 12.19 21.07
C ALA A 85 0.21 10.70 21.49
N GLN A 86 -0.96 10.14 21.83
CA GLN A 86 -1.15 8.75 22.24
C GLN A 86 -1.36 7.84 21.02
N ARG A 87 -0.83 6.61 21.05
CA ARG A 87 -0.94 5.62 19.96
C ARG A 87 -2.26 4.85 20.03
N GLU A 88 -2.84 4.48 18.88
CA GLU A 88 -4.02 3.61 18.78
C GLU A 88 -3.94 2.70 17.53
N LYS A 89 -4.54 1.50 17.56
CA LYS A 89 -4.22 0.42 16.61
C LYS A 89 -4.94 0.51 15.26
N GLY A 90 -4.16 0.59 14.17
CA GLY A 90 -4.68 0.85 12.83
C GLY A 90 -5.25 2.26 12.69
N LYS A 91 -4.70 3.19 13.49
CA LYS A 91 -5.16 4.56 13.72
C LYS A 91 -3.97 5.52 13.98
N ILE A 92 -3.06 5.18 14.89
CA ILE A 92 -1.81 5.88 15.15
C ILE A 92 -0.72 4.85 15.46
N ASP A 93 -0.07 4.35 14.41
CA ASP A 93 0.89 3.26 14.49
C ASP A 93 2.32 3.77 14.23
N LEU A 94 2.99 4.35 15.25
CA LEU A 94 4.45 4.51 15.18
C LEU A 94 5.12 3.13 15.25
N LYS A 95 5.82 2.76 14.19
CA LYS A 95 6.62 1.54 14.05
C LYS A 95 8.00 1.89 13.49
N THR A 96 8.94 0.95 13.52
CA THR A 96 10.16 1.02 12.70
C THR A 96 10.25 -0.27 11.89
N SER A 97 10.32 -0.14 10.57
CA SER A 97 10.75 -1.20 9.66
C SER A 97 12.25 -1.03 9.38
N SER A 98 12.83 -1.90 8.55
CA SER A 98 14.22 -1.81 8.11
C SER A 98 14.33 -2.28 6.67
N VAL A 99 15.29 -1.74 5.92
CA VAL A 99 15.51 -2.03 4.49
C VAL A 99 16.99 -2.09 4.20
N LYS A 100 17.37 -2.54 2.99
CA LYS A 100 18.77 -2.86 2.63
C LYS A 100 19.48 -3.61 3.77
N ASN A 101 18.85 -4.71 4.22
CA ASN A 101 19.38 -5.74 5.12
C ASN A 101 19.76 -5.29 6.55
N ASN A 102 18.94 -4.47 7.21
CA ASN A 102 19.17 -3.94 8.58
C ASN A 102 20.46 -3.12 8.76
N THR A 103 21.23 -2.97 7.68
CA THR A 103 22.25 -1.93 7.49
C THR A 103 21.59 -0.56 7.33
N GLN A 104 20.26 -0.51 7.17
CA GLN A 104 19.44 0.68 7.03
C GLN A 104 18.10 0.44 7.75
N TYR A 105 17.61 1.46 8.46
CA TYR A 105 16.35 1.39 9.21
C TYR A 105 15.35 2.34 8.57
N LEU A 106 14.05 2.03 8.66
CA LEU A 106 12.90 2.79 8.17
C LEU A 106 11.97 3.13 9.35
N THR A 107 12.28 4.13 10.18
CA THR A 107 11.35 4.51 11.27
C THR A 107 10.09 5.11 10.67
N THR A 108 8.98 4.40 10.80
CA THR A 108 7.78 4.59 10.01
C THR A 108 6.63 5.03 10.92
N LEU A 109 6.32 6.32 10.96
CA LEU A 109 5.15 6.83 11.67
C LEU A 109 3.89 6.65 10.81
N SER A 110 3.26 5.46 10.88
CA SER A 110 2.03 5.06 10.16
C SER A 110 0.76 5.52 10.90
N VAL A 111 0.37 6.78 10.79
CA VAL A 111 -0.71 7.36 11.60
C VAL A 111 -2.12 7.04 11.09
N ASN A 112 -2.46 5.78 10.77
CA ASN A 112 -3.58 5.33 9.90
C ASN A 112 -5.02 5.94 10.03
N ASP A 113 -5.31 6.77 11.02
CA ASP A 113 -6.46 7.67 11.16
C ASP A 113 -6.11 8.80 12.15
N LEU A 114 -5.91 10.01 11.63
CA LEU A 114 -5.40 11.14 12.42
C LEU A 114 -6.33 11.62 13.55
N GLY A 115 -7.63 11.29 13.56
CA GLY A 115 -8.58 11.85 14.54
C GLY A 115 -8.26 11.51 16.01
N TYR A 116 -7.30 10.61 16.23
CA TYR A 116 -6.78 10.21 17.53
C TYR A 116 -5.59 11.07 18.00
N LEU A 117 -5.05 11.96 17.15
CA LEU A 117 -3.98 12.89 17.51
C LEU A 117 -4.51 14.08 18.34
N LYS A 118 -5.83 14.33 18.35
CA LYS A 118 -6.55 15.26 19.23
C LYS A 118 -5.98 16.69 19.20
N GLY A 119 -5.66 17.19 18.02
CA GLY A 119 -5.15 18.55 17.78
C GLY A 119 -3.67 18.77 18.15
N VAL A 120 -2.90 17.71 18.42
CA VAL A 120 -1.46 17.78 18.70
C VAL A 120 -0.64 18.08 17.44
N LYS A 121 -0.21 19.33 17.30
CA LYS A 121 0.50 19.84 16.11
C LYS A 121 2.00 19.53 16.06
N ASN A 122 2.62 19.03 17.13
CA ASN A 122 4.03 18.68 17.11
C ASN A 122 4.25 17.29 17.71
N LEU A 123 4.74 16.36 16.89
CA LEU A 123 5.13 15.02 17.29
C LEU A 123 6.64 14.87 17.23
N LYS A 124 7.31 14.94 18.38
CA LYS A 124 8.74 14.66 18.46
C LYS A 124 8.93 13.15 18.57
N VAL A 125 9.39 12.52 17.49
CA VAL A 125 9.84 11.12 17.50
C VAL A 125 11.30 11.12 17.94
N GLY A 126 11.51 10.89 19.25
CA GLY A 126 12.84 10.80 19.82
C GLY A 126 13.43 9.42 19.56
N ILE A 127 14.44 9.36 18.71
CA ILE A 127 15.24 8.18 18.40
C ILE A 127 16.51 8.23 19.26
N LYS A 128 16.57 7.40 20.30
CA LYS A 128 17.86 7.12 20.94
C LYS A 128 18.65 6.23 20.00
N THR A 129 19.90 6.59 19.76
CA THR A 129 20.87 5.81 19.00
C THR A 129 22.10 5.53 19.86
N ARG A 130 22.90 4.57 19.45
CA ARG A 130 24.23 4.32 20.02
C ARG A 130 25.22 4.24 18.89
N VAL A 131 26.37 4.89 19.04
CA VAL A 131 27.49 4.66 18.14
C VAL A 131 27.95 3.23 18.37
N LYS A 132 27.84 2.38 17.34
CA LYS A 132 28.16 0.96 17.48
C LYS A 132 29.61 0.77 17.93
N SER A 133 29.87 -0.28 18.70
CA SER A 133 31.15 -0.44 19.42
C SER A 133 32.36 -0.73 18.50
N ASN A 134 32.13 -0.99 17.22
CA ASN A 134 33.13 -1.21 16.17
C ASN A 134 33.50 0.07 15.39
N VAL A 135 33.20 1.25 15.94
CA VAL A 135 33.32 2.55 15.27
C VAL A 135 34.45 3.40 15.84
N SER A 136 35.45 3.70 15.02
CA SER A 136 36.51 4.66 15.33
C SER A 136 36.13 6.07 14.85
N ASN A 137 35.92 6.99 15.81
CA ASN A 137 35.67 8.44 15.65
C ASN A 137 35.07 8.86 14.29
N VAL A 138 33.79 8.57 14.09
CA VAL A 138 33.08 9.03 12.89
C VAL A 138 32.70 10.49 13.06
N GLU A 139 33.10 11.29 12.07
CA GLU A 139 32.86 12.73 12.01
C GLU A 139 31.47 13.07 11.44
N ASN A 140 30.84 12.17 10.67
CA ASN A 140 29.55 12.39 10.01
C ASN A 140 28.77 11.11 9.70
N PHE A 141 27.45 11.19 9.82
CA PHE A 141 26.47 10.19 9.43
C PHE A 141 25.58 10.79 8.30
N LYS A 142 25.26 10.05 7.22
CA LYS A 142 24.61 10.56 5.97
C LYS A 142 23.12 10.24 5.84
N ASN A 143 22.32 11.24 6.13
CA ASN A 143 20.87 11.19 6.20
C ASN A 143 20.13 10.85 4.89
N SER A 144 19.00 10.13 4.97
CA SER A 144 17.95 10.18 3.93
C SER A 144 16.54 10.00 4.52
N ILE A 145 15.51 10.62 3.94
CA ILE A 145 14.12 10.38 4.36
C ILE A 145 13.23 10.01 3.19
N ILE A 146 12.13 9.34 3.54
CA ILE A 146 11.06 9.02 2.64
C ILE A 146 9.71 9.19 3.36
N VAL A 147 9.08 10.35 3.24
CA VAL A 147 7.72 10.54 3.82
C VAL A 147 6.76 9.83 2.89
N THR A 148 6.11 8.76 3.35
CA THR A 148 5.37 7.81 2.51
C THR A 148 3.85 7.93 2.75
N SER A 149 3.34 9.14 2.94
CA SER A 149 2.10 9.39 3.68
C SER A 149 0.83 8.81 3.07
N VAL A 150 0.10 7.94 3.79
CA VAL A 150 -1.16 7.35 3.27
C VAL A 150 -2.39 8.19 3.56
N ASN A 151 -2.42 9.36 2.89
CA ASN A 151 -3.34 10.48 3.04
C ASN A 151 -4.83 10.10 3.15
N ASN A 152 -5.67 11.05 3.63
CA ASN A 152 -7.05 10.79 4.10
C ASN A 152 -7.99 10.18 3.04
N ASP A 153 -7.53 10.14 1.80
CA ASP A 153 -7.86 9.17 0.76
C ASP A 153 -7.40 7.70 1.07
N GLY A 154 -6.47 7.17 0.27
CA GLY A 154 -6.16 5.77 0.01
C GLY A 154 -4.75 5.54 -0.58
N LYS A 155 -4.02 6.62 -0.88
CA LYS A 155 -2.78 6.63 -1.65
C LYS A 155 -1.63 6.93 -0.72
N GLU A 156 -0.60 6.12 -0.80
CA GLU A 156 0.61 6.27 -0.01
C GLU A 156 1.44 7.27 -0.85
N ASN A 157 1.92 8.37 -0.29
CA ASN A 157 2.57 9.44 -1.06
C ASN A 157 4.03 9.41 -0.71
N THR A 158 4.88 8.77 -1.53
CA THR A 158 6.32 8.72 -1.28
C THR A 158 7.05 9.96 -1.77
N ASP A 159 7.17 10.92 -0.85
CA ASP A 159 8.09 12.05 -0.88
C ASP A 159 9.49 11.59 -0.41
N GLN A 160 10.35 11.11 -1.34
CA GLN A 160 11.75 10.79 -1.04
C GLN A 160 12.60 12.05 -0.88
N LYS A 161 12.51 12.67 0.30
CA LYS A 161 13.17 13.94 0.61
C LYS A 161 14.58 13.73 1.16
N ASN A 162 15.52 13.61 0.23
CA ASN A 162 16.95 13.87 0.45
C ASN A 162 17.17 15.36 0.75
N PHE A 163 16.88 15.78 1.98
CA PHE A 163 16.91 17.19 2.41
C PHE A 163 18.00 17.45 3.48
N GLN A 164 18.37 18.73 3.63
CA GLN A 164 19.64 19.16 4.25
C GLN A 164 19.71 19.03 5.78
N SER A 165 20.67 18.25 6.29
CA SER A 165 21.07 18.25 7.71
C SER A 165 21.53 19.63 8.20
N GLN A 166 20.63 20.41 8.80
CA GLN A 166 21.00 21.61 9.54
C GLN A 166 21.52 21.25 10.93
N THR A 167 22.84 21.19 11.08
CA THR A 167 23.45 21.49 12.37
C THR A 167 23.23 22.97 12.66
N LYS A 168 22.40 23.31 13.65
CA LYS A 168 22.35 24.68 14.18
C LYS A 168 23.76 25.09 14.62
N VAL A 169 24.25 26.19 14.05
CA VAL A 169 25.43 26.91 14.55
C VAL A 169 25.05 28.38 14.66
N GLU A 170 25.65 29.03 15.64
CA GLU A 170 25.27 30.35 16.15
C GLU A 170 25.46 31.45 15.09
N ASP A 171 24.35 32.13 14.77
CA ASP A 171 24.28 33.46 14.15
C ASP A 171 24.42 33.65 12.63
N GLY A 172 24.24 32.63 11.76
CA GLY A 172 24.04 32.92 10.32
C GLY A 172 23.69 31.75 9.41
N SER A 173 23.72 32.00 8.10
CA SER A 173 23.27 31.04 7.07
C SER A 173 24.25 30.90 5.90
N ILE A 174 24.44 29.66 5.45
CA ILE A 174 25.20 29.30 4.24
C ILE A 174 24.33 28.39 3.38
N LYS A 175 24.35 28.61 2.07
CA LYS A 175 23.82 27.70 1.05
C LYS A 175 24.96 27.28 0.13
N VAL A 176 24.89 26.04 -0.36
CA VAL A 176 25.97 25.42 -1.15
C VAL A 176 25.32 24.66 -2.31
N GLU A 177 25.89 24.78 -3.50
CA GLU A 177 25.45 24.03 -4.68
C GLU A 177 25.93 22.57 -4.64
N THR A 178 25.35 21.72 -5.48
CA THR A 178 25.72 20.30 -5.56
C THR A 178 27.15 20.14 -6.06
N ILE A 179 27.99 19.46 -5.27
CA ILE A 179 29.39 19.19 -5.61
C ILE A 179 29.47 17.79 -6.22
N TYR A 180 30.16 17.65 -7.36
CA TYR A 180 30.32 16.38 -8.08
C TYR A 180 31.75 15.87 -7.99
N THR A 181 31.99 14.59 -8.25
CA THR A 181 33.35 14.00 -8.17
C THR A 181 34.35 14.57 -9.17
N ASP A 182 33.87 15.23 -10.23
CA ASP A 182 34.67 15.95 -11.22
C ASP A 182 34.81 17.45 -10.91
N SER A 183 34.18 17.98 -9.86
CA SER A 183 34.25 19.38 -9.44
C SER A 183 35.61 19.74 -8.81
N ASP A 184 36.20 20.82 -9.31
CA ASP A 184 37.44 21.47 -8.86
C ASP A 184 37.20 22.80 -8.12
N PHE A 185 35.93 23.08 -7.77
CA PHE A 185 35.51 24.22 -6.97
C PHE A 185 34.19 23.96 -6.25
N VAL A 186 33.93 24.75 -5.20
CA VAL A 186 32.65 24.82 -4.48
C VAL A 186 32.01 26.18 -4.77
N VAL A 187 30.72 26.19 -5.09
CA VAL A 187 29.90 27.41 -5.27
C VAL A 187 28.84 27.48 -4.17
N GLY A 188 28.52 28.68 -3.71
CA GLY A 188 27.44 28.90 -2.74
C GLY A 188 27.21 30.37 -2.40
N THR A 189 26.36 30.60 -1.41
CA THR A 189 26.06 31.93 -0.87
C THR A 189 26.07 31.96 0.66
N THR A 190 26.47 33.09 1.23
CA THR A 190 26.50 33.35 2.68
C THR A 190 26.45 34.87 2.93
N ASN A 191 26.73 35.31 4.17
CA ASN A 191 26.80 36.71 4.54
C ASN A 191 27.88 37.46 3.71
N PRO A 192 27.61 38.67 3.17
CA PRO A 192 28.57 39.43 2.37
C PRO A 192 29.93 39.63 3.03
N MET A 193 30.99 39.61 2.20
CA MET A 193 32.40 39.77 2.62
C MET A 193 32.87 38.78 3.72
N ALA A 194 32.13 37.70 4.00
CA ALA A 194 32.54 36.68 4.94
C ALA A 194 33.79 35.94 4.44
N LYS A 195 34.71 35.66 5.35
CA LYS A 195 35.84 34.74 5.17
C LYS A 195 35.31 33.31 5.15
N ILE A 196 35.71 32.53 4.15
CA ILE A 196 35.20 31.17 3.92
C ILE A 196 36.35 30.17 3.93
N ASP A 197 36.32 29.26 4.89
CA ASP A 197 37.27 28.16 5.04
C ASP A 197 36.58 26.83 4.70
N ILE A 198 37.09 26.11 3.70
CA ILE A 198 36.53 24.84 3.20
C ILE A 198 37.46 23.67 3.57
N SER A 199 36.91 22.64 4.22
CA SER A 199 37.68 21.50 4.72
C SER A 199 36.93 20.17 4.59
N THR A 200 37.67 19.07 4.41
CA THR A 200 37.14 17.70 4.57
C THR A 200 37.47 17.21 5.98
N LYS A 201 38.70 16.71 6.15
CA LYS A 201 39.41 16.54 7.42
C LYS A 201 40.46 17.63 7.59
N GLU A 202 41.20 17.87 6.50
CA GLU A 202 42.11 19.00 6.34
C GLU A 202 41.45 20.11 5.52
N LYS A 203 42.03 21.31 5.55
CA LYS A 203 41.56 22.47 4.81
C LYS A 203 41.95 22.34 3.33
N ILE A 204 40.95 22.24 2.47
CA ILE A 204 41.10 22.01 1.02
C ILE A 204 40.86 23.25 0.17
N GLY A 205 40.32 24.33 0.74
CA GLY A 205 40.12 25.61 0.05
C GLY A 205 39.92 26.77 1.03
N GLN A 206 40.16 27.99 0.55
CA GLN A 206 39.80 29.23 1.26
C GLN A 206 39.48 30.34 0.27
N GLY A 207 38.63 31.26 0.69
CA GLY A 207 38.56 32.60 0.12
C GLY A 207 37.58 33.45 0.91
N PHE A 208 36.82 34.26 0.20
CA PHE A 208 35.79 35.12 0.76
C PHE A 208 34.56 35.08 -0.16
N SER A 209 33.38 35.36 0.39
CA SER A 209 32.26 35.80 -0.44
C SER A 209 32.47 37.22 -0.92
N ASP A 210 31.88 37.56 -2.06
CA ASP A 210 31.81 38.93 -2.56
C ASP A 210 30.89 39.85 -1.71
N LYS A 211 30.77 41.09 -2.17
CA LYS A 211 29.90 42.13 -1.59
C LYS A 211 28.40 41.80 -1.62
N ASP A 212 27.99 40.83 -2.43
CA ASP A 212 26.60 40.40 -2.63
C ASP A 212 26.33 39.03 -1.97
N GLY A 213 27.34 38.42 -1.33
CA GLY A 213 27.25 37.17 -0.56
C GLY A 213 27.62 35.90 -1.33
N ASN A 214 28.01 35.97 -2.61
CA ASN A 214 28.32 34.80 -3.42
C ASN A 214 29.77 34.37 -3.26
N PHE A 215 30.05 33.07 -3.36
CA PHE A 215 31.42 32.55 -3.36
C PHE A 215 31.64 31.45 -4.39
N LYS A 216 32.85 31.42 -4.95
CA LYS A 216 33.40 30.29 -5.70
C LYS A 216 34.84 30.03 -5.23
N ILE A 217 35.03 28.94 -4.50
CA ILE A 217 36.33 28.58 -3.90
C ILE A 217 36.87 27.33 -4.59
N ASN A 218 38.07 27.42 -5.17
CA ASN A 218 38.73 26.27 -5.78
C ASN A 218 39.12 25.22 -4.73
N ILE A 219 38.95 23.95 -5.06
CA ILE A 219 39.35 22.80 -4.24
C ILE A 219 39.96 21.69 -5.12
N PRO A 220 40.84 20.82 -4.59
CA PRO A 220 41.16 19.57 -5.26
C PRO A 220 39.89 18.75 -5.52
N ARG A 221 39.84 17.98 -6.60
CA ARG A 221 38.74 17.03 -6.87
C ARG A 221 38.59 16.03 -5.72
N GLN A 222 37.34 15.63 -5.46
CA GLN A 222 36.97 14.84 -4.30
C GLN A 222 36.27 13.54 -4.72
N GLY A 223 36.56 12.44 -4.01
CA GLY A 223 35.92 11.15 -4.26
C GLY A 223 34.42 11.16 -3.96
N GLU A 224 33.68 10.18 -4.49
CA GLU A 224 32.25 10.05 -4.21
C GLU A 224 32.03 9.95 -2.69
N ASN A 225 30.92 10.51 -2.23
CA ASN A 225 30.50 10.51 -0.84
C ASN A 225 31.41 11.29 0.12
N THR A 226 32.50 11.93 -0.33
CA THR A 226 33.28 12.88 0.46
C THR A 226 32.37 13.95 1.07
N SER A 227 32.64 14.35 2.32
CA SER A 227 31.88 15.40 3.02
C SER A 227 32.71 16.67 3.13
N ILE A 228 32.11 17.80 2.74
CA ILE A 228 32.76 19.10 2.61
C ILE A 228 32.17 20.03 3.68
N ASN A 229 32.95 20.39 4.69
CA ASN A 229 32.63 21.46 5.63
C ASN A 229 32.92 22.81 4.98
N ILE A 230 32.06 23.79 5.23
CA ILE A 230 32.22 25.18 4.81
C ILE A 230 31.92 26.05 6.02
N LEU A 231 32.95 26.67 6.58
CA LEU A 231 32.87 27.66 7.67
C LEU A 231 32.90 29.05 7.06
N ALA A 232 31.84 29.84 7.28
CA ALA A 232 31.86 31.28 7.01
C ALA A 232 32.11 32.05 8.32
N THR A 233 32.82 33.17 8.25
CA THR A 233 33.08 34.07 9.39
C THR A 233 33.08 35.53 8.91
N TRP A 234 32.27 36.38 9.52
CA TRP A 234 32.21 37.83 9.24
C TRP A 234 32.16 38.63 10.55
N ASN A 235 32.33 39.95 10.45
CA ASN A 235 32.18 40.85 11.59
C ASN A 235 30.93 41.70 11.41
N GLU A 236 30.09 41.74 12.43
CA GLU A 236 28.86 42.53 12.45
C GLU A 236 28.80 43.33 13.75
N ASN A 237 28.70 44.66 13.65
CA ASN A 237 28.74 45.58 14.80
C ASN A 237 29.93 45.35 15.76
N LYS A 238 31.11 44.99 15.20
CA LYS A 238 32.36 44.61 15.90
C LYS A 238 32.30 43.28 16.68
N VAL A 239 31.27 42.46 16.48
CA VAL A 239 31.19 41.08 16.98
C VAL A 239 31.52 40.11 15.85
N GLU A 240 32.41 39.16 16.08
CA GLU A 240 32.68 38.09 15.12
C GLU A 240 31.50 37.10 15.12
N LYS A 241 30.91 36.86 13.94
CA LYS A 241 29.81 35.94 13.70
C LYS A 241 30.25 34.83 12.75
N LYS A 242 29.64 33.66 12.89
CA LYS A 242 30.04 32.43 12.18
C LYS A 242 28.82 31.70 11.62
N ALA A 243 29.05 30.88 10.62
CA ALA A 243 28.06 29.94 10.12
C ALA A 243 28.79 28.70 9.61
N ASN A 244 28.16 27.53 9.67
CA ASN A 244 28.72 26.31 9.09
C ASN A 244 27.66 25.60 8.25
N ALA A 245 28.08 25.12 7.08
CA ALA A 245 27.31 24.18 6.26
C ALA A 245 28.14 22.95 5.94
N LYS A 246 27.45 21.87 5.54
CA LYS A 246 28.09 20.64 5.11
C LYS A 246 27.43 20.07 3.87
N ALA A 247 28.22 19.89 2.82
CA ALA A 247 27.82 19.30 1.56
C ALA A 247 28.38 17.87 1.41
N LEU A 248 27.82 17.12 0.48
CA LEU A 248 28.29 15.79 0.09
C LEU A 248 28.59 15.78 -1.41
N VAL A 249 29.72 15.17 -1.77
CA VAL A 249 30.15 15.00 -3.16
C VAL A 249 29.46 13.78 -3.77
N VAL A 250 28.90 13.90 -4.97
CA VAL A 250 28.13 12.83 -5.64
C VAL A 250 28.68 12.45 -7.00
N VAL A 251 28.48 11.19 -7.40
CA VAL A 251 28.86 10.67 -8.72
C VAL A 251 27.84 11.07 -9.79
N ARG A 252 28.32 11.19 -11.02
CA ARG A 252 27.52 11.39 -12.23
C ARG A 252 27.37 10.03 -12.91
N GLU A 253 26.19 9.40 -12.84
CA GLU A 253 26.00 7.99 -13.24
C GLU A 253 26.31 7.70 -14.72
N LYS A 254 26.72 6.44 -14.97
CA LYS A 254 26.69 5.74 -16.27
C LYS A 254 26.15 4.32 -16.04
N SER A 255 25.50 3.75 -17.05
CA SER A 255 24.57 2.63 -16.93
C SER A 255 25.11 1.24 -17.30
N LEU A 256 24.29 0.21 -17.00
CA LEU A 256 24.45 -1.23 -17.26
C LEU A 256 25.44 -1.96 -16.30
N ASP A 257 25.34 -3.27 -16.08
CA ASP A 257 24.52 -4.28 -16.78
C ASP A 257 23.89 -5.34 -15.84
N LYS A 258 23.05 -6.23 -16.38
CA LYS A 258 22.33 -7.28 -15.61
C LYS A 258 22.19 -8.60 -16.36
N ASP A 259 22.86 -9.62 -15.83
CA ASP A 259 22.75 -11.00 -16.29
C ASP A 259 22.72 -11.97 -15.09
N LEU A 260 22.31 -13.23 -15.32
CA LEU A 260 22.33 -14.37 -14.38
C LEU A 260 21.51 -14.25 -13.07
N LEU A 261 20.25 -14.68 -13.12
CA LEU A 261 19.67 -15.59 -12.10
C LEU A 261 18.49 -16.39 -12.70
N LEU A 262 18.78 -17.59 -13.20
CA LEU A 262 17.79 -18.53 -13.76
C LEU A 262 18.13 -20.00 -13.43
N SER A 263 17.41 -20.60 -12.48
CA SER A 263 17.16 -22.05 -12.31
C SER A 263 16.27 -22.21 -11.05
N GLU A 264 15.17 -22.96 -10.99
CA GLU A 264 14.81 -24.25 -11.58
C GLU A 264 13.27 -24.38 -11.75
N GLU A 265 12.82 -25.27 -12.64
CA GLU A 265 11.44 -25.74 -12.68
C GLU A 265 11.28 -27.01 -11.82
N ASN A 266 10.18 -27.15 -11.07
CA ASN A 266 9.22 -28.28 -11.14
C ASN A 266 8.35 -28.40 -9.86
N GLU A 267 7.07 -28.06 -9.96
CA GLU A 267 6.01 -28.83 -9.26
C GLU A 267 4.89 -29.16 -10.24
N LYS A 268 4.31 -30.37 -10.12
CA LYS A 268 3.39 -30.94 -11.10
C LYS A 268 1.95 -30.92 -10.60
N ASN A 269 1.05 -30.41 -11.45
CA ASN A 269 -0.36 -30.80 -11.56
C ASN A 269 -1.15 -31.04 -10.24
N LYS A 270 -1.59 -29.94 -9.62
CA LYS A 270 -2.99 -29.85 -9.14
C LYS A 270 -3.64 -28.62 -9.76
N LYS A 271 -4.59 -28.81 -10.68
CA LYS A 271 -5.42 -27.71 -11.17
C LYS A 271 -6.61 -27.53 -10.24
N ASP A 272 -6.54 -26.48 -9.43
CA ASP A 272 -7.69 -25.95 -8.71
C ASP A 272 -8.74 -25.45 -9.75
N PRO A 273 -10.03 -25.76 -9.62
CA PRO A 273 -11.08 -25.23 -10.49
C PRO A 273 -11.18 -23.69 -10.57
N GLN A 274 -10.50 -22.94 -9.70
CA GLN A 274 -10.56 -21.46 -9.64
C GLN A 274 -9.56 -20.70 -10.54
N ASP A 275 -8.83 -21.36 -11.44
CA ASP A 275 -7.82 -20.74 -12.33
C ASP A 275 -8.33 -19.45 -13.02
N VAL A 276 -7.74 -18.30 -12.66
CA VAL A 276 -8.01 -16.96 -13.22
C VAL A 276 -7.25 -16.85 -14.56
N ASN A 277 -7.96 -17.13 -15.65
CA ASN A 277 -7.36 -17.44 -16.95
C ASN A 277 -7.00 -16.17 -17.74
N MET A 278 -5.97 -15.47 -17.27
CA MET A 278 -5.44 -14.22 -17.83
C MET A 278 -4.32 -14.44 -18.85
N LYS A 279 -4.12 -13.46 -19.74
CA LYS A 279 -3.04 -13.49 -20.75
C LYS A 279 -1.65 -13.51 -20.11
N LYS A 280 -0.77 -14.39 -20.57
CA LYS A 280 0.64 -14.45 -20.13
C LYS A 280 1.47 -13.29 -20.70
N ASN A 281 1.34 -12.09 -20.12
CA ASN A 281 2.25 -10.97 -20.39
C ASN A 281 3.66 -11.30 -19.86
N LYS A 282 4.63 -11.47 -20.77
CA LYS A 282 6.01 -11.85 -20.43
C LYS A 282 6.93 -10.69 -20.00
N ASN A 283 6.44 -9.45 -19.97
CA ASN A 283 7.16 -8.31 -19.39
C ASN A 283 6.18 -7.38 -18.65
N LEU A 284 6.47 -7.09 -17.38
CA LEU A 284 5.73 -6.17 -16.51
C LEU A 284 6.65 -5.07 -15.92
N GLY A 285 7.92 -5.00 -16.36
CA GLY A 285 8.88 -3.95 -15.99
C GLY A 285 8.72 -2.66 -16.77
N ASP A 286 7.76 -2.63 -17.70
CA ASP A 286 7.27 -1.40 -18.31
C ASP A 286 6.47 -0.58 -17.28
N LEU A 287 6.74 0.72 -17.25
CA LEU A 287 5.99 1.71 -16.46
C LEU A 287 4.49 1.70 -16.81
N GLU A 288 4.12 1.39 -18.05
CA GLU A 288 2.71 1.25 -18.47
C GLU A 288 1.99 0.18 -17.64
N ASN A 289 2.66 -0.93 -17.33
CA ASN A 289 2.06 -2.01 -16.55
C ASN A 289 1.99 -1.66 -15.05
N LEU A 290 3.07 -1.14 -14.46
CA LEU A 290 3.04 -0.65 -13.07
C LEU A 290 1.90 0.34 -12.86
N GLN A 291 1.69 1.25 -13.80
CA GLN A 291 0.66 2.28 -13.70
C GLN A 291 -0.77 1.72 -13.65
N ILE A 292 -1.13 0.75 -14.52
CA ILE A 292 -2.48 0.15 -14.52
C ILE A 292 -2.72 -0.64 -13.22
N LEU A 293 -1.64 -1.19 -12.63
CA LEU A 293 -1.70 -2.03 -11.45
C LEU A 293 -1.77 -1.19 -10.15
N VAL A 294 -1.11 -0.02 -10.11
CA VAL A 294 -1.37 1.00 -9.07
C VAL A 294 -2.83 1.47 -9.11
N ASN A 295 -3.40 1.64 -10.31
CA ASN A 295 -4.76 2.14 -10.49
C ASN A 295 -5.83 1.15 -10.01
N ALA A 296 -5.78 -0.11 -10.47
CA ALA A 296 -6.77 -1.10 -10.06
C ALA A 296 -6.62 -1.51 -8.57
N GLY A 297 -5.41 -1.40 -8.00
CA GLY A 297 -5.21 -1.54 -6.55
C GLY A 297 -5.99 -0.51 -5.73
N LYS A 298 -5.98 0.75 -6.18
CA LYS A 298 -6.75 1.84 -5.56
C LYS A 298 -8.29 1.65 -5.68
N ASN A 299 -8.77 0.77 -6.56
CA ASN A 299 -10.20 0.56 -6.85
C ASN A 299 -10.87 -0.59 -6.04
N LEU A 300 -10.15 -1.25 -5.14
CA LEU A 300 -10.64 -2.44 -4.44
C LEU A 300 -11.50 -2.06 -3.22
N ASN A 301 -12.77 -2.47 -3.19
CA ASN A 301 -13.63 -2.28 -2.02
C ASN A 301 -13.20 -3.22 -0.87
N PRO A 302 -12.78 -2.71 0.31
CA PRO A 302 -12.17 -3.53 1.35
C PRO A 302 -13.12 -3.87 2.50
N GLN A 303 -14.44 -3.73 2.33
CA GLN A 303 -15.42 -3.88 3.43
C GLN A 303 -15.41 -5.28 4.06
N ASP A 304 -15.23 -6.34 3.25
CA ASP A 304 -15.08 -7.73 3.70
C ASP A 304 -13.62 -8.24 3.65
N ALA A 305 -12.68 -7.31 3.45
CA ALA A 305 -11.25 -7.52 3.59
C ALA A 305 -10.78 -7.07 4.99
N SER A 306 -9.62 -7.57 5.44
CA SER A 306 -9.05 -7.12 6.72
C SER A 306 -8.67 -5.63 6.65
N ARG A 307 -8.69 -4.92 7.79
CA ARG A 307 -8.08 -3.58 7.93
C ARG A 307 -6.62 -3.56 7.45
N GLU A 308 -5.95 -4.70 7.55
CA GLU A 308 -4.64 -4.99 6.99
C GLU A 308 -4.65 -4.99 5.46
N ASN A 309 -5.54 -5.73 4.77
CA ASN A 309 -5.60 -5.69 3.31
C ASN A 309 -5.96 -4.29 2.77
N PHE A 310 -6.74 -3.51 3.52
CA PHE A 310 -6.87 -2.07 3.28
C PHE A 310 -5.53 -1.35 3.49
N ALA A 311 -4.89 -1.49 4.66
CA ALA A 311 -3.59 -0.89 4.99
C ALA A 311 -2.40 -1.39 4.12
N LYS A 312 -2.56 -2.50 3.41
CA LYS A 312 -1.57 -3.14 2.52
C LYS A 312 -1.76 -2.73 1.07
N ILE A 313 -2.99 -2.58 0.58
CA ILE A 313 -3.17 -1.95 -0.73
C ILE A 313 -2.87 -0.45 -0.64
N LYS A 314 -3.21 0.19 0.49
CA LYS A 314 -2.60 1.44 0.98
C LYS A 314 -1.05 1.35 0.88
N ALA A 315 -0.40 0.40 1.57
CA ALA A 315 1.08 0.33 1.70
C ALA A 315 1.88 -0.37 0.56
N LEU A 316 1.24 -0.73 -0.54
CA LEU A 316 1.90 -1.14 -1.79
C LEU A 316 1.81 -0.05 -2.85
N VAL A 317 0.88 0.89 -2.67
CA VAL A 317 0.55 1.92 -3.65
C VAL A 317 1.64 2.99 -3.72
N ALA A 318 2.34 3.34 -2.63
CA ALA A 318 3.61 4.11 -2.65
C ALA A 318 4.88 3.33 -2.46
N THR A 319 4.83 2.06 -2.08
CA THR A 319 5.97 1.24 -2.50
C THR A 319 6.04 1.29 -4.05
N GLY A 320 4.91 1.43 -4.76
CA GLY A 320 4.85 1.85 -6.18
C GLY A 320 5.24 3.32 -6.43
N GLU A 321 4.55 4.27 -5.81
CA GLU A 321 4.80 5.73 -5.95
C GLU A 321 6.19 6.19 -5.42
N TYR A 322 6.98 5.32 -4.75
CA TYR A 322 8.42 5.45 -4.44
C TYR A 322 9.28 5.02 -5.63
N LEU A 323 9.01 3.80 -6.12
CA LEU A 323 9.90 3.11 -7.04
C LEU A 323 9.71 3.58 -8.50
N LEU A 324 8.67 4.38 -8.73
CA LEU A 324 8.52 5.28 -9.89
C LEU A 324 9.47 6.51 -9.84
N VAL A 325 9.92 6.97 -8.67
CA VAL A 325 10.51 8.32 -8.49
C VAL A 325 11.94 8.40 -7.96
N LYS A 326 12.43 7.38 -7.22
CA LYS A 326 13.84 7.23 -6.82
C LYS A 326 14.78 7.54 -7.99
N THR A 327 15.89 8.27 -7.78
CA THR A 327 16.78 8.73 -8.87
C THR A 327 17.41 7.58 -9.65
N ASP A 328 17.97 6.63 -8.91
CA ASP A 328 18.67 5.45 -9.42
C ASP A 328 17.60 4.38 -9.77
N LYS A 329 16.86 4.65 -10.85
CA LYS A 329 15.66 3.91 -11.28
C LYS A 329 16.03 2.52 -11.78
N ASN A 330 15.74 1.50 -10.98
CA ASN A 330 15.94 0.11 -11.35
C ASN A 330 14.68 -0.46 -12.02
N PRO A 331 14.72 -0.92 -13.29
CA PRO A 331 13.56 -1.51 -13.96
C PRO A 331 12.96 -2.74 -13.26
N GLU A 332 13.75 -3.51 -12.49
CA GLU A 332 13.21 -4.61 -11.66
C GLU A 332 12.35 -4.10 -10.49
N GLU A 333 12.66 -2.92 -10.00
CA GLU A 333 12.01 -2.29 -8.84
C GLU A 333 10.60 -1.82 -9.26
N ILE A 334 10.48 -1.33 -10.50
CA ILE A 334 9.21 -1.13 -11.22
C ILE A 334 8.48 -2.47 -11.45
N ASN A 335 9.17 -3.45 -12.04
CA ASN A 335 8.63 -4.79 -12.37
C ASN A 335 8.08 -5.51 -11.12
N LYS A 336 8.76 -5.36 -9.97
CA LYS A 336 8.34 -5.94 -8.70
C LYS A 336 6.97 -5.40 -8.27
N ILE A 337 6.81 -4.08 -8.22
CA ILE A 337 5.56 -3.50 -7.72
C ILE A 337 4.41 -3.69 -8.71
N SER A 338 4.68 -3.82 -10.02
CA SER A 338 3.69 -4.30 -11.00
C SER A 338 3.10 -5.63 -10.53
N ASN A 339 3.95 -6.63 -10.26
CA ASN A 339 3.52 -7.97 -9.86
C ASN A 339 2.81 -7.97 -8.50
N ASP A 340 3.34 -7.27 -7.49
CA ASP A 340 2.74 -7.18 -6.15
C ASP A 340 1.32 -6.62 -6.19
N LEU A 341 1.07 -5.62 -7.04
CA LEU A 341 -0.23 -5.01 -7.22
C LEU A 341 -1.18 -5.90 -8.04
N LEU A 342 -0.69 -6.56 -9.11
CA LEU A 342 -1.47 -7.49 -9.93
C LEU A 342 -2.07 -8.64 -9.10
N GLU A 343 -1.24 -9.31 -8.29
CA GLU A 343 -1.72 -10.40 -7.44
C GLU A 343 -2.64 -9.89 -6.31
N THR A 344 -2.38 -8.70 -5.78
CA THR A 344 -3.29 -8.08 -4.79
C THR A 344 -4.66 -7.77 -5.41
N ILE A 345 -4.72 -7.26 -6.65
CA ILE A 345 -6.00 -7.04 -7.36
C ILE A 345 -6.74 -8.36 -7.58
N LYS A 346 -6.07 -9.39 -8.09
CA LYS A 346 -6.66 -10.72 -8.30
C LYS A 346 -7.27 -11.29 -7.02
N PHE A 347 -6.63 -11.09 -5.87
CA PHE A 347 -7.13 -11.56 -4.57
C PHE A 347 -8.49 -10.95 -4.19
N PHE A 348 -8.73 -9.67 -4.49
CA PHE A 348 -10.04 -9.03 -4.24
C PHE A 348 -11.05 -9.34 -5.37
N ARG A 349 -10.59 -9.58 -6.60
CA ARG A 349 -11.43 -9.94 -7.78
C ARG A 349 -11.84 -11.42 -7.87
N LYS A 350 -11.80 -12.19 -6.77
CA LYS A 350 -12.15 -13.63 -6.76
C LYS A 350 -13.51 -13.93 -7.41
N PRO A 351 -13.65 -15.02 -8.19
CA PRO A 351 -14.93 -15.37 -8.81
C PRO A 351 -15.99 -15.74 -7.76
N TYR A 352 -17.23 -15.30 -7.98
CA TYR A 352 -18.42 -15.76 -7.25
C TYR A 352 -19.50 -16.35 -8.16
N MET A 353 -19.34 -16.27 -9.49
CA MET A 353 -20.15 -16.97 -10.48
C MET A 353 -19.25 -17.71 -11.48
N ASN A 354 -19.82 -18.69 -12.17
CA ASN A 354 -19.22 -19.34 -13.33
C ASN A 354 -20.17 -19.30 -14.53
N GLY A 355 -19.63 -19.52 -15.74
CA GLY A 355 -20.44 -19.82 -16.91
C GLY A 355 -21.20 -21.15 -16.76
N VAL A 356 -22.16 -21.40 -17.65
CA VAL A 356 -22.85 -22.71 -17.71
C VAL A 356 -22.10 -23.73 -18.55
N SER A 357 -21.13 -23.27 -19.34
CA SER A 357 -20.12 -24.07 -20.03
C SER A 357 -18.80 -23.30 -20.04
N LYS A 358 -17.73 -23.89 -20.61
CA LYS A 358 -16.44 -23.21 -20.78
C LYS A 358 -16.52 -21.91 -21.59
N ASN A 359 -17.52 -21.77 -22.47
CA ASN A 359 -17.62 -20.67 -23.44
C ASN A 359 -19.01 -20.02 -23.54
N GLU A 360 -19.92 -20.30 -22.60
CA GLU A 360 -21.23 -19.65 -22.50
C GLU A 360 -21.53 -19.22 -21.06
N PHE A 361 -21.92 -17.97 -20.85
CA PHE A 361 -22.41 -17.50 -19.55
C PHE A 361 -23.94 -17.64 -19.41
N LYS A 362 -24.67 -17.54 -20.52
CA LYS A 362 -26.14 -17.48 -20.64
C LYS A 362 -26.73 -16.39 -19.74
N GLY A 363 -26.28 -15.16 -19.95
CA GLY A 363 -26.68 -13.97 -19.17
C GLY A 363 -28.20 -13.81 -19.07
N TYR A 364 -28.90 -13.88 -20.21
CA TYR A 364 -30.35 -13.74 -20.27
C TYR A 364 -31.16 -14.89 -19.64
N ALA A 365 -30.55 -16.02 -19.30
CA ALA A 365 -31.29 -17.18 -18.79
C ALA A 365 -31.72 -16.99 -17.31
N PRO A 366 -32.95 -17.40 -16.93
CA PRO A 366 -33.38 -17.35 -15.54
C PRO A 366 -32.55 -18.26 -14.62
N MET A 367 -32.12 -17.73 -13.48
CA MET A 367 -31.30 -18.42 -12.49
C MET A 367 -32.12 -19.44 -11.69
N THR A 368 -31.54 -20.61 -11.36
CA THR A 368 -32.20 -21.62 -10.51
C THR A 368 -31.93 -21.40 -9.02
N ARG A 369 -32.76 -22.02 -8.16
CA ARG A 369 -32.53 -22.07 -6.70
C ARG A 369 -31.18 -22.69 -6.34
N ALA A 370 -30.79 -23.80 -6.98
CA ALA A 370 -29.46 -24.41 -6.78
C ALA A 370 -28.30 -23.48 -7.18
N GLN A 371 -28.45 -22.73 -8.28
CA GLN A 371 -27.44 -21.75 -8.69
C GLN A 371 -27.30 -20.60 -7.68
N ALA A 372 -28.40 -20.13 -7.09
CA ALA A 372 -28.32 -19.13 -6.02
C ALA A 372 -27.69 -19.69 -4.75
N ALA A 373 -28.05 -20.91 -4.34
CA ALA A 373 -27.47 -21.57 -3.17
C ALA A 373 -25.93 -21.64 -3.27
N ALA A 374 -25.41 -22.11 -4.41
CA ALA A 374 -23.97 -22.16 -4.68
C ALA A 374 -23.30 -20.78 -4.61
N VAL A 375 -23.91 -19.75 -5.20
CA VAL A 375 -23.34 -18.39 -5.20
C VAL A 375 -23.33 -17.78 -3.79
N PHE A 376 -24.42 -17.88 -3.03
CA PHE A 376 -24.47 -17.32 -1.67
C PHE A 376 -23.64 -18.13 -0.67
N ALA A 377 -23.52 -19.46 -0.82
CA ALA A 377 -22.59 -20.26 -0.04
C ALA A 377 -21.14 -19.84 -0.31
N LEU A 378 -20.75 -19.64 -1.58
CA LEU A 378 -19.42 -19.19 -1.98
C LEU A 378 -19.09 -17.77 -1.48
N LEU A 379 -20.06 -16.84 -1.49
CA LEU A 379 -19.89 -15.51 -0.89
C LEU A 379 -19.70 -15.59 0.64
N SER A 380 -20.53 -16.39 1.32
CA SER A 380 -20.49 -16.53 2.79
C SER A 380 -19.19 -17.17 3.28
N ASN A 381 -18.77 -18.25 2.61
CA ASN A 381 -17.71 -19.15 3.06
C ASN A 381 -16.36 -18.91 2.35
N LYS A 382 -16.31 -18.04 1.33
CA LYS A 382 -15.15 -17.69 0.48
C LYS A 382 -14.57 -18.85 -0.36
N THR A 383 -14.97 -20.09 -0.08
CA THR A 383 -14.85 -21.29 -0.90
C THR A 383 -16.19 -22.04 -0.88
N MET A 384 -16.42 -22.96 -1.83
CA MET A 384 -17.59 -23.86 -1.74
C MET A 384 -17.54 -24.68 -0.44
N PRO A 385 -18.68 -24.94 0.22
CA PRO A 385 -18.79 -25.92 1.31
C PRO A 385 -18.60 -27.35 0.77
N SER A 386 -18.26 -28.29 1.65
CA SER A 386 -18.17 -29.72 1.35
C SER A 386 -18.32 -30.54 2.64
N GLY A 387 -19.10 -31.63 2.60
CA GLY A 387 -19.47 -32.45 3.75
C GLY A 387 -20.72 -31.96 4.51
N ASP A 388 -21.50 -31.03 3.96
CA ASP A 388 -22.77 -30.57 4.54
C ASP A 388 -23.95 -31.35 3.92
N TYR A 389 -24.60 -32.22 4.69
CA TYR A 389 -25.71 -33.05 4.21
C TYR A 389 -27.03 -32.26 4.11
N SER A 390 -27.78 -32.44 3.02
CA SER A 390 -29.10 -31.82 2.81
C SER A 390 -30.24 -32.81 3.08
N ASP A 391 -31.12 -32.52 4.03
CA ASP A 391 -32.27 -33.38 4.39
C ASP A 391 -33.45 -33.33 3.39
N PHE A 392 -33.35 -32.52 2.33
CA PHE A 392 -34.40 -32.40 1.30
C PHE A 392 -34.53 -33.62 0.39
N LYS A 393 -35.75 -34.14 0.26
CA LYS A 393 -36.09 -35.36 -0.50
C LYS A 393 -35.79 -35.29 -2.01
N ASP A 394 -35.65 -34.09 -2.57
CA ASP A 394 -35.34 -33.84 -3.99
C ASP A 394 -33.90 -33.34 -4.22
N VAL A 395 -33.02 -33.49 -3.22
CA VAL A 395 -31.59 -33.18 -3.29
C VAL A 395 -30.80 -34.47 -3.03
N SER A 396 -30.40 -35.17 -4.09
CA SER A 396 -29.39 -36.22 -3.98
C SER A 396 -28.04 -35.59 -3.63
N GLN A 397 -27.31 -36.18 -2.67
CA GLN A 397 -25.99 -35.68 -2.26
C GLN A 397 -24.92 -35.83 -3.35
N GLU A 398 -25.17 -36.64 -4.38
CA GLU A 398 -24.31 -36.77 -5.56
C GLU A 398 -24.38 -35.54 -6.49
N MET A 399 -25.35 -34.63 -6.28
CA MET A 399 -25.53 -33.43 -7.08
C MET A 399 -24.58 -32.31 -6.63
N TRP A 400 -23.94 -31.64 -7.60
CA TRP A 400 -22.97 -30.54 -7.41
C TRP A 400 -23.42 -29.37 -6.52
N TYR A 401 -24.71 -29.29 -6.16
CA TYR A 401 -25.30 -28.25 -5.33
C TYR A 401 -25.68 -28.71 -3.91
N ALA A 402 -25.53 -29.99 -3.56
CA ALA A 402 -26.04 -30.53 -2.29
C ALA A 402 -25.46 -29.82 -1.06
N ASP A 403 -24.12 -29.78 -0.93
CA ASP A 403 -23.42 -29.06 0.14
C ASP A 403 -23.83 -27.58 0.21
N ALA A 404 -24.00 -26.95 -0.95
CA ALA A 404 -24.36 -25.54 -1.03
C ALA A 404 -25.80 -25.29 -0.56
N VAL A 405 -26.73 -26.20 -0.84
CA VAL A 405 -28.12 -26.14 -0.37
C VAL A 405 -28.17 -26.32 1.14
N ALA A 406 -27.50 -27.34 1.67
CA ALA A 406 -27.40 -27.58 3.12
C ALA A 406 -26.79 -26.37 3.85
N TYR A 407 -25.71 -25.80 3.31
CA TYR A 407 -25.07 -24.60 3.88
C TYR A 407 -26.02 -23.39 3.93
N VAL A 408 -26.74 -23.07 2.86
CA VAL A 408 -27.63 -21.88 2.87
C VAL A 408 -28.88 -22.06 3.72
N GLU A 409 -29.33 -23.30 3.94
CA GLU A 409 -30.38 -23.61 4.92
C GLU A 409 -29.88 -23.45 6.35
N LYS A 410 -28.78 -24.12 6.69
CA LYS A 410 -28.11 -24.10 8.00
C LYS A 410 -27.77 -22.68 8.48
N ASN A 411 -27.51 -21.76 7.55
CA ASN A 411 -27.23 -20.34 7.83
C ASN A 411 -28.46 -19.41 7.69
N GLY A 412 -29.66 -19.93 7.41
CA GLY A 412 -30.91 -19.16 7.28
C GLY A 412 -31.01 -18.28 6.02
N ILE A 413 -30.11 -18.46 5.05
CA ILE A 413 -30.01 -17.65 3.83
C ILE A 413 -31.11 -18.06 2.82
N MET A 414 -31.39 -19.36 2.71
CA MET A 414 -32.50 -19.91 1.90
C MET A 414 -33.22 -21.00 2.67
N ALA A 415 -34.55 -21.07 2.58
CA ALA A 415 -35.35 -22.17 3.15
C ALA A 415 -35.95 -23.05 2.03
N GLY A 416 -36.26 -24.31 2.36
CA GLY A 416 -37.05 -25.20 1.52
C GLY A 416 -38.56 -24.99 1.63
N TYR A 417 -39.33 -26.00 1.21
CA TYR A 417 -40.79 -26.01 1.20
C TYR A 417 -41.36 -27.00 2.23
N LYS A 418 -42.62 -26.78 2.64
CA LYS A 418 -43.34 -27.58 3.67
C LYS A 418 -43.50 -29.08 3.33
N ASP A 419 -43.24 -29.48 2.09
CA ASP A 419 -43.26 -30.87 1.60
C ASP A 419 -41.91 -31.61 1.79
N SER A 420 -40.95 -30.98 2.47
CA SER A 420 -39.55 -31.43 2.64
C SER A 420 -38.75 -31.48 1.33
N THR A 421 -38.97 -30.51 0.44
CA THR A 421 -38.20 -30.34 -0.80
C THR A 421 -37.54 -28.97 -0.89
N PHE A 422 -36.45 -28.86 -1.66
CA PHE A 422 -35.77 -27.60 -1.97
C PHE A 422 -36.15 -27.05 -3.35
N LYS A 423 -36.61 -27.89 -4.28
CA LYS A 423 -36.93 -27.58 -5.69
C LYS A 423 -35.74 -26.94 -6.41
N PRO A 424 -34.56 -27.59 -6.44
CA PRO A 424 -33.28 -27.00 -6.89
C PRO A 424 -33.30 -26.46 -8.32
N ASN A 425 -34.08 -27.09 -9.21
CA ASN A 425 -34.23 -26.70 -10.61
C ASN A 425 -35.25 -25.57 -10.84
N LYS A 426 -36.08 -25.22 -9.84
CA LYS A 426 -37.06 -24.12 -9.95
C LYS A 426 -36.32 -22.81 -10.24
N LYS A 427 -36.87 -22.01 -11.15
CA LYS A 427 -36.40 -20.65 -11.43
C LYS A 427 -36.81 -19.70 -10.31
N LEU A 428 -35.91 -18.79 -9.94
CA LEU A 428 -36.15 -17.77 -8.93
C LEU A 428 -36.88 -16.57 -9.51
N THR A 429 -37.92 -16.10 -8.81
CA THR A 429 -38.49 -14.77 -9.04
C THR A 429 -37.59 -13.68 -8.44
N ARG A 430 -37.81 -12.42 -8.83
CA ARG A 430 -37.13 -11.26 -8.24
C ARG A 430 -37.51 -11.05 -6.77
N ALA A 431 -38.74 -11.39 -6.37
CA ALA A 431 -39.17 -11.40 -4.97
C ALA A 431 -38.42 -12.46 -4.14
N GLU A 432 -38.27 -13.69 -4.66
CA GLU A 432 -37.46 -14.73 -3.99
C GLU A 432 -36.01 -14.29 -3.85
N PHE A 433 -35.39 -13.71 -4.90
CA PHE A 433 -34.01 -13.25 -4.81
C PHE A 433 -33.83 -12.08 -3.82
N ALA A 434 -34.80 -11.17 -3.73
CA ALA A 434 -34.79 -10.09 -2.73
C ALA A 434 -34.80 -10.63 -1.30
N GLN A 435 -35.57 -11.69 -1.01
CA GLN A 435 -35.58 -12.32 0.31
C GLN A 435 -34.23 -12.96 0.66
N ILE A 436 -33.58 -13.63 -0.31
CA ILE A 436 -32.26 -14.25 -0.10
C ILE A 436 -31.20 -13.19 0.23
N VAL A 437 -31.18 -12.06 -0.49
CA VAL A 437 -30.28 -10.92 -0.22
C VAL A 437 -30.56 -10.30 1.16
N MET A 438 -31.84 -10.13 1.52
CA MET A 438 -32.24 -9.60 2.83
C MET A 438 -31.73 -10.50 3.98
N ASN A 439 -31.92 -11.81 3.85
CA ASN A 439 -31.45 -12.79 4.83
C ASN A 439 -29.91 -12.80 4.93
N PHE A 440 -29.22 -12.86 3.79
CA PHE A 440 -27.75 -12.92 3.73
C PHE A 440 -27.07 -11.72 4.41
N LYS A 441 -27.50 -10.49 4.09
CA LYS A 441 -26.98 -9.27 4.73
C LYS A 441 -27.66 -8.94 6.06
N LYS A 442 -28.54 -9.81 6.58
CA LYS A 442 -29.27 -9.67 7.86
C LYS A 442 -29.93 -8.30 8.01
N LEU A 443 -30.58 -7.83 6.94
CA LEU A 443 -31.14 -6.48 6.89
C LEU A 443 -32.36 -6.35 7.81
N ASN A 444 -32.43 -5.24 8.56
CA ASN A 444 -33.65 -4.83 9.25
C ASN A 444 -34.77 -4.59 8.23
N GLN A 445 -36.03 -4.82 8.64
CA GLN A 445 -37.21 -4.52 7.82
C GLN A 445 -37.36 -3.01 7.64
N ILE A 446 -37.46 -2.53 6.41
CA ILE A 446 -37.66 -1.12 6.05
C ILE A 446 -38.81 -1.02 5.04
N SER A 447 -39.82 -0.20 5.34
CA SER A 447 -41.04 -0.05 4.53
C SER A 447 -41.07 1.21 3.65
N ASP A 448 -40.16 2.16 3.84
CA ASP A 448 -40.17 3.53 3.28
C ASP A 448 -40.28 3.66 1.74
N LYS A 449 -40.07 2.57 0.98
CA LYS A 449 -39.94 2.59 -0.48
C LYS A 449 -41.05 1.76 -1.12
N THR A 450 -42.10 2.45 -1.57
CA THR A 450 -43.29 1.82 -2.16
C THR A 450 -43.13 1.60 -3.66
N PHE A 451 -43.36 0.36 -4.11
CA PHE A 451 -43.54 0.03 -5.53
C PHE A 451 -45.01 -0.21 -5.83
N SER A 452 -45.52 0.33 -6.93
CA SER A 452 -46.96 0.26 -7.29
C SER A 452 -47.46 -1.15 -7.61
N ASP A 453 -46.56 -2.11 -7.80
CA ASP A 453 -46.82 -3.52 -8.05
C ASP A 453 -46.44 -4.44 -6.86
N VAL A 454 -46.23 -3.88 -5.67
CA VAL A 454 -45.93 -4.64 -4.43
C VAL A 454 -46.78 -4.10 -3.28
N LYS A 455 -47.87 -4.80 -2.95
CA LYS A 455 -48.77 -4.46 -1.84
C LYS A 455 -48.12 -4.74 -0.47
N GLU A 456 -48.63 -4.09 0.58
CA GLU A 456 -48.18 -4.28 1.96
C GLU A 456 -48.43 -5.69 2.52
N ASP A 457 -49.49 -6.37 2.05
CA ASP A 457 -49.82 -7.77 2.38
C ASP A 457 -48.98 -8.80 1.60
N HIS A 458 -48.14 -8.36 0.66
CA HIS A 458 -47.29 -9.26 -0.12
C HIS A 458 -46.14 -9.80 0.74
N TRP A 459 -46.00 -11.13 0.80
CA TRP A 459 -45.03 -11.83 1.66
C TRP A 459 -43.58 -11.32 1.56
N ALA A 460 -43.15 -10.81 0.39
CA ALA A 460 -41.81 -10.28 0.17
C ALA A 460 -41.71 -8.74 0.28
N TYR A 461 -42.76 -8.01 0.67
CA TYR A 461 -42.81 -6.54 0.72
C TYR A 461 -41.60 -5.96 1.47
N ASN A 462 -41.39 -6.40 2.71
CA ASN A 462 -40.27 -5.96 3.54
C ASN A 462 -38.91 -6.26 2.90
N ALA A 463 -38.73 -7.42 2.27
CA ALA A 463 -37.47 -7.78 1.61
C ALA A 463 -37.21 -6.91 0.39
N ILE A 464 -38.18 -6.78 -0.51
CA ILE A 464 -38.12 -5.97 -1.73
C ILE A 464 -37.77 -4.51 -1.38
N ASN A 465 -38.47 -3.94 -0.40
CA ASN A 465 -38.29 -2.54 -0.04
C ASN A 465 -36.94 -2.33 0.67
N SER A 466 -36.50 -3.27 1.51
CA SER A 466 -35.17 -3.23 2.14
C SER A 466 -34.03 -3.30 1.12
N VAL A 467 -34.03 -4.29 0.20
CA VAL A 467 -32.94 -4.40 -0.80
C VAL A 467 -32.94 -3.26 -1.82
N ALA A 468 -34.11 -2.64 -2.05
CA ALA A 468 -34.24 -1.45 -2.90
C ALA A 468 -33.94 -0.13 -2.16
N LYS A 469 -33.97 -0.10 -0.82
CA LYS A 469 -33.49 1.01 0.02
C LYS A 469 -31.96 0.97 0.11
N TRP A 470 -31.37 -0.21 0.33
CA TRP A 470 -29.92 -0.44 0.32
C TRP A 470 -29.28 -0.39 -1.08
N GLY A 471 -30.07 -0.30 -2.15
CA GLY A 471 -29.60 -0.10 -3.53
C GLY A 471 -29.06 -1.35 -4.24
N PHE A 472 -29.01 -2.49 -3.54
CA PHE A 472 -28.54 -3.77 -4.06
C PHE A 472 -29.39 -4.22 -5.27
N MET A 473 -30.71 -4.03 -5.21
CA MET A 473 -31.63 -4.32 -6.31
C MET A 473 -32.40 -3.08 -6.76
N SER A 474 -32.56 -2.94 -8.08
CA SER A 474 -33.36 -1.88 -8.71
C SER A 474 -34.70 -2.44 -9.20
N GLY A 475 -35.72 -1.58 -9.30
CA GLY A 475 -36.96 -1.90 -10.02
C GLY A 475 -36.73 -2.07 -11.52
N ARG A 476 -37.77 -2.47 -12.25
CA ARG A 476 -37.84 -2.38 -13.73
C ARG A 476 -38.08 -0.94 -14.18
N SER A 477 -38.71 -0.13 -13.32
CA SER A 477 -38.71 1.34 -13.34
C SER A 477 -38.85 1.83 -11.90
N ASP A 478 -38.81 3.15 -11.68
CA ASP A 478 -38.90 3.75 -10.33
C ASP A 478 -40.19 3.37 -9.58
N LYS A 479 -41.27 3.07 -10.33
CA LYS A 479 -42.58 2.71 -9.77
C LYS A 479 -42.91 1.22 -9.80
N LYS A 480 -42.10 0.36 -10.45
CA LYS A 480 -42.40 -1.06 -10.62
C LYS A 480 -41.20 -1.97 -10.31
N PHE A 481 -41.36 -2.88 -9.35
CA PHE A 481 -40.35 -3.87 -9.02
C PHE A 481 -40.44 -5.13 -9.90
N ALA A 482 -41.63 -5.47 -10.40
CA ALA A 482 -41.96 -6.73 -11.05
C ALA A 482 -41.55 -7.96 -10.21
N PRO A 483 -42.21 -8.22 -9.05
CA PRO A 483 -41.82 -9.26 -8.09
C PRO A 483 -41.76 -10.67 -8.68
N ASP A 484 -42.78 -11.07 -9.45
CA ASP A 484 -42.92 -12.44 -9.97
C ASP A 484 -42.11 -12.74 -11.23
N GLN A 485 -41.49 -11.73 -11.84
CA GLN A 485 -40.61 -11.96 -12.99
C GLN A 485 -39.38 -12.78 -12.58
N GLY A 486 -39.02 -13.77 -13.39
CA GLY A 486 -37.79 -14.53 -13.20
C GLY A 486 -36.54 -13.65 -13.28
N ILE A 487 -35.60 -13.81 -12.35
CA ILE A 487 -34.34 -13.06 -12.33
C ILE A 487 -33.29 -13.71 -13.25
N LYS A 488 -32.63 -12.90 -14.08
CA LYS A 488 -31.63 -13.39 -15.05
C LYS A 488 -30.24 -13.50 -14.42
N ARG A 489 -29.38 -14.38 -14.96
CA ARG A 489 -28.00 -14.58 -14.47
C ARG A 489 -27.14 -13.31 -14.55
N GLU A 490 -27.28 -12.51 -15.60
CA GLU A 490 -26.58 -11.22 -15.73
C GLU A 490 -27.11 -10.15 -14.75
N GLU A 491 -28.39 -10.21 -14.39
CA GLU A 491 -28.99 -9.36 -13.37
C GLU A 491 -28.46 -9.71 -11.98
N VAL A 492 -28.30 -11.02 -11.68
CA VAL A 492 -27.68 -11.50 -10.43
C VAL A 492 -26.21 -11.07 -10.31
N ALA A 493 -25.44 -11.13 -11.39
CA ALA A 493 -24.06 -10.61 -11.39
C ALA A 493 -24.03 -9.12 -10.97
N SER A 494 -24.85 -8.28 -11.62
CA SER A 494 -24.98 -6.84 -11.31
C SER A 494 -25.49 -6.55 -9.88
N VAL A 495 -26.38 -7.38 -9.33
CA VAL A 495 -26.88 -7.21 -7.96
C VAL A 495 -25.80 -7.55 -6.94
N ILE A 496 -25.05 -8.64 -7.14
CA ILE A 496 -24.02 -9.08 -6.19
C ILE A 496 -22.80 -8.14 -6.21
N ASN A 497 -22.36 -7.66 -7.38
CA ASN A 497 -21.29 -6.66 -7.43
C ASN A 497 -21.67 -5.41 -6.60
N ARG A 498 -22.91 -4.92 -6.72
CA ARG A 498 -23.41 -3.82 -5.88
C ARG A 498 -23.49 -4.17 -4.39
N MET A 499 -23.94 -5.37 -4.06
CA MET A 499 -24.11 -5.87 -2.68
C MET A 499 -22.78 -6.02 -1.93
N GLU A 500 -21.73 -6.47 -2.62
CA GLU A 500 -20.36 -6.58 -2.07
C GLU A 500 -19.53 -5.30 -2.34
N GLY A 501 -20.13 -4.26 -2.92
CA GLY A 501 -19.47 -3.02 -3.33
C GLY A 501 -18.36 -3.17 -4.37
N ARG A 502 -18.26 -4.33 -5.03
CA ARG A 502 -17.30 -4.61 -6.11
C ARG A 502 -17.65 -3.83 -7.37
N ARG A 503 -16.63 -3.39 -8.10
CA ARG A 503 -16.77 -2.54 -9.29
C ARG A 503 -15.79 -3.04 -10.37
N PRO A 504 -16.29 -3.43 -11.56
CA PRO A 504 -15.43 -3.91 -12.64
C PRO A 504 -14.46 -2.83 -13.15
N ASP A 505 -13.16 -2.98 -12.93
CA ASP A 505 -12.14 -2.10 -13.52
C ASP A 505 -11.96 -2.45 -15.01
N ARG A 506 -12.51 -1.61 -15.90
CA ARG A 506 -12.55 -1.89 -17.33
C ARG A 506 -11.17 -1.92 -18.00
N ALA A 507 -10.19 -1.18 -17.49
CA ALA A 507 -8.85 -1.10 -18.08
C ALA A 507 -7.98 -2.30 -17.63
N PHE A 508 -8.04 -2.66 -16.34
CA PHE A 508 -7.49 -3.91 -15.84
C PHE A 508 -8.12 -5.12 -16.53
N ILE A 509 -9.44 -5.05 -16.81
CA ILE A 509 -10.13 -6.07 -17.60
C ILE A 509 -9.60 -6.10 -19.04
N ASP A 510 -9.66 -5.02 -19.81
CA ASP A 510 -9.28 -5.05 -21.22
C ASP A 510 -7.77 -5.30 -21.46
N LYS A 511 -6.88 -4.96 -20.50
CA LYS A 511 -5.42 -5.22 -20.56
C LYS A 511 -5.05 -6.63 -20.10
N PHE A 512 -5.47 -7.04 -18.90
CA PHE A 512 -4.98 -8.26 -18.25
C PHE A 512 -5.96 -9.44 -18.30
N SER A 513 -7.25 -9.19 -18.47
CA SER A 513 -8.32 -10.22 -18.47
C SER A 513 -8.62 -10.76 -19.88
N GLU A 514 -9.32 -11.90 -19.96
CA GLU A 514 -9.68 -12.57 -21.22
C GLU A 514 -11.09 -13.17 -21.15
N ASN A 515 -12.04 -12.63 -21.92
CA ASN A 515 -13.41 -13.15 -21.97
C ASN A 515 -13.49 -14.49 -22.72
N PRO A 516 -13.87 -15.61 -22.06
CA PRO A 516 -14.07 -16.89 -22.74
C PRO A 516 -15.48 -17.05 -23.32
N PHE A 517 -16.44 -16.19 -22.95
CA PHE A 517 -17.86 -16.38 -23.20
C PHE A 517 -18.28 -15.77 -24.56
N LYS A 518 -18.63 -16.64 -25.51
CA LYS A 518 -19.00 -16.27 -26.89
C LYS A 518 -20.36 -15.56 -26.99
N ASP A 519 -21.26 -15.81 -26.03
CA ASP A 519 -22.56 -15.15 -25.92
C ASP A 519 -22.45 -13.75 -25.29
N VAL A 520 -21.41 -13.50 -24.50
CA VAL A 520 -21.16 -12.21 -23.81
C VAL A 520 -20.31 -11.30 -24.69
N LYS A 521 -20.92 -10.75 -25.73
CA LYS A 521 -20.29 -9.72 -26.59
C LYS A 521 -20.00 -8.45 -25.77
N LYS A 522 -18.95 -7.71 -26.14
CA LYS A 522 -18.56 -6.44 -25.47
C LYS A 522 -19.62 -5.33 -25.53
N SER A 523 -20.63 -5.47 -26.40
CA SER A 523 -21.83 -4.62 -26.45
C SER A 523 -22.96 -5.03 -25.50
N ASN A 524 -22.85 -6.16 -24.77
CA ASN A 524 -23.79 -6.48 -23.69
C ASN A 524 -23.59 -5.48 -22.53
N TRP A 525 -24.68 -4.88 -22.06
CA TRP A 525 -24.72 -3.97 -20.91
C TRP A 525 -24.02 -4.55 -19.66
N ALA A 526 -24.10 -5.87 -19.47
CA ALA A 526 -23.52 -6.59 -18.34
C ALA A 526 -22.11 -7.17 -18.60
N TYR A 527 -21.46 -6.90 -19.74
CA TYR A 527 -20.18 -7.51 -20.12
C TYR A 527 -19.13 -7.49 -19.00
N TYR A 528 -18.89 -6.31 -18.42
CA TYR A 528 -17.90 -6.15 -17.35
C TYR A 528 -18.38 -6.67 -15.99
N GLU A 529 -19.68 -6.62 -15.71
CA GLU A 529 -20.28 -7.23 -14.50
C GLU A 529 -20.05 -8.75 -14.48
N ILE A 530 -20.17 -9.38 -15.65
CA ILE A 530 -19.97 -10.83 -15.83
C ILE A 530 -18.49 -11.19 -15.65
N LEU A 531 -17.56 -10.45 -16.26
CA LEU A 531 -16.12 -10.72 -16.10
C LEU A 531 -15.64 -10.50 -14.66
N GLU A 532 -16.20 -9.50 -13.95
CA GLU A 532 -15.97 -9.32 -12.51
C GLU A 532 -16.53 -10.47 -11.68
N ALA A 533 -17.76 -10.92 -11.97
CA ALA A 533 -18.38 -12.04 -11.28
C ALA A 533 -17.65 -13.38 -11.50
N THR A 534 -17.02 -13.56 -12.67
CA THR A 534 -16.35 -14.81 -13.08
C THR A 534 -14.83 -14.83 -12.93
N GLY A 535 -14.20 -13.70 -12.58
CA GLY A 535 -12.74 -13.59 -12.45
C GLY A 535 -12.00 -14.06 -13.71
N LYS A 536 -12.46 -13.60 -14.89
CA LYS A 536 -11.88 -13.92 -16.21
C LYS A 536 -11.45 -12.65 -16.92
#